data_AF-A0A8T4YUB3-F1
#
_entry.id   AF-A0A8T4YUB3-F1
#
_cell.length_a   1.000
_cell.length_b   1.000
_cell.length_c   1.000
_cell.angle_alpha   90.00
_cell.angle_beta   90.00
_cell.angle_gamma   90.00
#
_symmetry.space_group_name_H-M   'P 1'
#
loop_
_entity.id
_entity.type
_entity.pdbx_description
1 polymer ?
#
loop_
_entity_poly.entity_id
_entity_poly.type
_entity_poly.pdbx_seq_one_letter_code
_entity_poly.pdbx_strand_id
1 'polypeptide(L)' 'MRKTLKINQPLVGREEMAAVAEVLRDGVLTHKSGSGPKVIQFEKEFASYVGCKHAIAVSSGTAA' A
#
# COMPACT_ATOMS: atom_id res chain seq x y z
N MET A 1 12.63 14.73 31.96
CA MET A 1 11.39 14.71 31.15
C MET A 1 10.99 13.26 30.91
N ARG A 2 9.73 12.87 31.15
CA ARG A 2 9.24 11.51 30.85
C ARG A 2 8.95 11.40 29.35
N LYS A 3 9.39 10.30 28.73
CA LYS A 3 9.16 10.01 27.30
C LYS A 3 7.69 9.67 27.08
N THR A 4 7.03 10.36 26.16
CA THR A 4 5.64 10.09 25.77
C THR A 4 5.53 8.73 25.08
N LEU A 5 4.59 7.89 25.52
CA LEU A 5 4.26 6.63 24.86
C LEU A 5 3.31 6.89 23.69
N LYS A 6 3.68 6.43 22.50
CA LYS A 6 2.88 6.60 21.28
C LYS A 6 2.02 5.36 21.07
N ILE A 7 0.71 5.55 20.94
CA ILE A 7 -0.28 4.45 20.80
C ILE A 7 -0.42 4.00 19.35
N ASN A 8 -0.23 4.89 18.39
CA ASN A 8 -0.53 4.69 16.97
C ASN A 8 0.65 5.07 16.05
N GLN A 9 1.87 4.74 16.46
CA GLN A 9 3.05 5.02 15.63
C GLN A 9 3.01 4.18 14.34
N PRO A 10 3.00 4.81 13.14
CA PRO A 10 3.05 4.05 11.89
C PRO A 10 4.37 3.28 11.77
N LEU A 11 4.28 2.07 11.22
CA LEU A 11 5.42 1.24 10.85
C LEU A 11 5.85 1.61 9.43
N VAL A 12 6.89 2.44 9.32
CA VAL A 12 7.49 2.87 8.05
C VAL A 12 9.00 2.80 8.20
N GLY A 13 9.62 1.93 7.44
CA GLY A 13 11.05 1.61 7.43
C GLY A 13 11.68 1.84 6.06
N ARG A 14 12.79 1.14 5.79
CA ARG A 14 13.55 1.32 4.53
C ARG A 14 12.84 0.69 3.35
N GLU A 15 12.09 -0.37 3.61
CA GLU A 15 11.31 -1.15 2.67
C GLU A 15 10.21 -0.29 2.07
N GLU A 16 9.45 0.43 2.89
CA GLU A 16 8.40 1.35 2.42
C GLU A 16 9.00 2.51 1.62
N MET A 17 10.15 3.05 2.04
CA MET A 17 10.82 4.12 1.29
C MET A 17 11.32 3.64 -0.07
N ALA A 18 11.85 2.42 -0.15
CA ALA A 18 12.30 1.83 -1.41
C ALA A 18 11.14 1.60 -2.37
N ALA A 19 10.00 1.10 -1.88
CA ALA A 19 8.80 0.89 -2.68
C ALA A 19 8.27 2.21 -3.27
N VAL A 20 8.24 3.29 -2.48
CA VAL A 20 7.85 4.63 -2.97
C VAL A 20 8.85 5.12 -4.02
N ALA A 21 10.16 4.98 -3.77
CA ALA A 21 11.18 5.40 -4.71
C ALA A 21 11.11 4.67 -6.05
N GLU A 22 10.75 3.37 -6.04
CA GLU A 22 10.52 2.58 -7.26
C GLU A 22 9.37 3.18 -8.08
N VAL A 23 8.21 3.42 -7.46
CA VAL A 23 7.04 4.04 -8.13
C VAL A 23 7.38 5.40 -8.74
N LEU A 24 8.13 6.22 -8.00
CA LEU A 24 8.54 7.54 -8.48
C LEU A 24 9.51 7.45 -9.67
N ARG A 25 10.40 6.45 -9.70
CA ARG A 25 11.31 6.22 -10.83
C ARG A 25 10.58 5.69 -12.06
N ASP A 26 9.60 4.81 -11.86
CA ASP A 26 8.80 4.24 -12.95
C ASP A 26 7.85 5.28 -13.58
N GLY A 27 7.54 6.36 -12.85
CA GLY A 27 6.73 7.48 -13.32
C GLY A 27 5.23 7.20 -13.43
N VAL A 28 4.79 5.97 -13.15
CA VAL A 28 3.38 5.57 -13.20
C VAL A 28 2.72 5.79 -11.83
N LEU A 29 2.21 7.00 -11.60
CA LEU A 29 1.49 7.36 -10.36
C LEU A 29 0.02 6.97 -10.41
N THR A 30 -0.60 7.08 -11.57
CA THR A 30 -1.98 6.68 -11.85
C THR A 30 -2.05 6.04 -13.23
N HIS A 31 -3.05 5.19 -13.46
CA HIS A 31 -3.27 4.58 -14.76
C HIS A 31 -4.63 4.99 -15.32
N LYS A 32 -4.72 5.17 -16.65
CA LYS A 32 -5.97 5.60 -17.31
C LYS A 32 -7.14 4.63 -17.10
N SER A 33 -6.84 3.36 -16.77
CA SER A 33 -7.84 2.33 -16.48
C SER A 33 -8.11 2.12 -14.98
N GLY A 34 -7.67 3.01 -14.10
CA GLY A 34 -7.99 2.99 -12.66
C GLY A 34 -6.89 2.40 -11.76
N SER A 35 -6.33 1.23 -12.10
CA SER A 35 -5.33 0.57 -11.25
C SER A 35 -3.95 0.52 -11.90
N GLY A 36 -2.93 1.02 -11.18
CA GLY A 36 -1.53 0.93 -11.58
C GLY A 36 -0.90 -0.44 -11.28
N PRO A 37 0.30 -0.73 -11.81
CA PRO A 37 0.95 -2.04 -11.68
C PRO A 37 1.17 -2.45 -10.21
N LYS A 38 1.56 -1.53 -9.32
CA LYS A 38 1.74 -1.82 -7.89
C LYS A 38 0.41 -2.10 -7.16
N VAL A 39 -0.69 -1.51 -7.61
CA VAL A 39 -2.03 -1.78 -7.06
C VAL A 39 -2.46 -3.20 -7.43
N ILE A 40 -2.28 -3.59 -8.69
CA ILE A 40 -2.60 -4.94 -9.18
C ILE A 40 -1.73 -6.00 -8.48
N GLN A 41 -0.46 -5.69 -8.24
CA GLN A 41 0.44 -6.55 -7.47
C GLN A 41 -0.09 -6.73 -6.04
N PHE A 42 -0.40 -5.63 -5.35
CA PHE A 42 -0.94 -5.66 -4.00
C PHE A 42 -2.24 -6.47 -3.89
N GLU A 43 -3.19 -6.28 -4.80
CA GLU A 43 -4.45 -7.03 -4.81
C GLU A 43 -4.24 -8.54 -4.90
N LYS A 44 -3.31 -8.99 -5.76
CA LYS A 44 -2.98 -10.42 -5.90
C LYS A 44 -2.33 -10.98 -4.63
N GLU A 45 -1.35 -10.28 -4.10
CA GLU A 45 -0.64 -10.69 -2.88
C GLU A 45 -1.59 -10.72 -1.68
N PHE A 46 -2.46 -9.71 -1.56
CA PHE A 46 -3.44 -9.63 -0.48
C PHE A 46 -4.50 -10.74 -0.58
N ALA A 47 -5.01 -11.03 -1.77
CA ALA A 47 -5.94 -12.14 -1.98
C ALA A 47 -5.31 -13.48 -1.57
N SER A 48 -4.05 -13.70 -1.94
CA SER A 48 -3.29 -14.89 -1.52
C SER A 48 -3.04 -14.93 -0.02
N TYR A 49 -2.71 -13.81 0.60
CA TYR A 49 -2.46 -13.70 2.04
C TYR A 49 -3.71 -14.02 2.87
N VAL A 50 -4.87 -13.51 2.44
CA VAL A 50 -6.15 -13.73 3.13
C VAL A 50 -6.77 -15.10 2.78
N GLY A 51 -6.40 -15.69 1.63
CA GLY A 51 -6.98 -16.94 1.14
C GLY A 51 -8.34 -16.74 0.47
N CYS A 52 -8.57 -15.59 -0.17
CA CYS A 52 -9.79 -15.30 -0.91
C CYS A 52 -9.56 -15.30 -2.43
N LYS A 53 -10.65 -15.37 -3.20
CA LYS A 53 -10.55 -15.41 -4.68
C LYS A 53 -10.19 -14.04 -5.29
N HIS A 54 -10.64 -12.96 -4.67
CA HIS A 54 -10.51 -11.60 -5.19
C HIS A 54 -10.27 -10.60 -4.04
N ALA A 55 -9.42 -9.61 -4.28
CA ALA A 55 -9.24 -8.44 -3.43
C ALA A 55 -9.20 -7.19 -4.31
N ILE A 56 -9.76 -6.08 -3.82
CA ILE A 56 -9.84 -4.80 -4.54
C ILE A 56 -9.32 -3.70 -3.62
N ALA A 57 -8.33 -2.96 -4.09
CA ALA A 57 -7.77 -1.83 -3.35
C ALA A 57 -8.58 -0.56 -3.61
N VAL A 58 -8.91 0.15 -2.54
CA VAL A 58 -9.63 1.43 -2.58
C VAL A 58 -8.92 2.47 -1.72
N SER A 59 -9.32 3.73 -1.86
CA SER A 59 -8.64 4.87 -1.21
C SER A 59 -8.67 4.87 0.32
N SER A 60 -9.65 4.18 0.94
CA SER A 60 -9.77 4.09 2.41
C SER A 60 -10.69 2.95 2.82
N GLY A 61 -10.65 2.57 4.10
CA GLY A 61 -11.58 1.57 4.66
C GLY A 61 -13.05 2.01 4.67
N THR A 62 -13.34 3.32 4.59
CA THR A 62 -14.72 3.82 4.44
C THR A 62 -15.26 3.65 3.03
N ALA A 63 -14.36 3.57 2.02
CA ALA A 63 -14.73 3.42 0.62
C ALA A 63 -14.83 1.94 0.17
N ALA A 64 -14.43 0.99 1.02
CA ALA A 64 -14.42 -0.44 0.75
C ALA A 64 -15.80 -1.06 1.05
#